data_AF-A0A1Z4QRG8-F1
#
_entry.id   AF-A0A1Z4QRG8-F1
#
_cell.length_a   1.000
_cell.length_b   1.000
_cell.length_c   1.000
_cell.angle_alpha   90.00
_cell.angle_beta   90.00
_cell.angle_gamma   90.00
#
_symmetry.space_group_name_H-M   'P 1'
#
loop_
_entity.id
_entity.type
_entity.pdbx_description
1 polymer ?
#
loop_
_entity_poly.entity_id
_entity_poly.type
_entity_poly.pdbx_seq_one_letter_code
_entity_poly.pdbx_strand_id
1 'polypeptide(L)'
;MRINPEEIARHLRQLNQTPEQRVLEELHLLELDEFEVEPLAIHWEELCSLGIHWESYRVQETMNAYSSNLEGAILYVIDFNYRIGFDDTNHATNTFLLALREDLKPKKMFEKYQN
;
A
#
# COMPACT_ATOMS: atom_id res chain seq x y z
N MET A 1 -24.59 -8.86 27.92
CA MET A 1 -23.54 -8.78 26.87
C MET A 1 -22.50 -9.84 27.19
N ARG A 2 -22.41 -10.92 26.41
CA ARG A 2 -21.35 -11.93 26.59
C ARG A 2 -20.13 -11.43 25.84
N ILE A 3 -19.06 -11.16 26.57
CA ILE A 3 -17.78 -10.79 26.00
C ILE A 3 -17.16 -12.07 25.42
N ASN A 4 -16.82 -12.07 24.14
CA ASN A 4 -16.12 -13.19 23.49
C ASN A 4 -14.61 -13.06 23.76
N PRO A 5 -13.98 -13.95 24.54
CA PRO A 5 -12.55 -13.87 24.86
C PRO A 5 -11.66 -13.95 23.60
N GLU A 6 -12.09 -14.64 22.56
CA GLU A 6 -11.34 -14.76 21.28
C GLU A 6 -11.34 -13.43 20.52
N GLU A 7 -12.45 -12.70 20.59
CA GLU A 7 -12.60 -11.39 19.98
C GLU A 7 -11.76 -10.33 20.69
N ILE A 8 -11.70 -10.39 22.03
CA ILE A 8 -10.77 -9.58 22.82
C ILE A 8 -9.32 -9.91 22.48
N ALA A 9 -8.96 -11.20 22.45
CA ALA A 9 -7.59 -11.62 22.18
C ALA A 9 -7.13 -11.19 20.78
N ARG A 10 -8.02 -11.24 19.79
CA ARG A 10 -7.77 -10.72 18.43
C ARG A 10 -7.59 -9.20 18.43
N HIS A 11 -8.46 -8.45 19.13
CA HIS A 11 -8.31 -7.00 19.26
C HIS A 11 -6.99 -6.60 19.93
N LEU A 12 -6.61 -7.29 21.02
CA LEU A 12 -5.36 -7.01 21.73
C LEU A 12 -4.13 -7.33 20.88
N ARG A 13 -4.18 -8.38 20.03
CA ARG A 13 -3.11 -8.65 19.05
C ARG A 13 -2.99 -7.52 18.03
N GLN A 14 -4.10 -7.07 17.47
CA GLN A 14 -4.13 -5.96 16.52
C GLN A 14 -3.63 -4.64 17.10
N LEU A 15 -3.92 -4.37 18.38
CA LEU A 15 -3.44 -3.17 19.08
C LEU A 15 -1.93 -3.17 19.34
N ASN A 16 -1.30 -4.35 19.36
CA ASN A 16 0.14 -4.50 19.61
C ASN A 16 0.97 -4.62 18.33
N GLN A 17 0.32 -4.64 17.16
CA GLN A 17 1.01 -4.73 15.87
C GLN A 17 1.39 -3.33 15.37
N THR A 18 2.55 -3.23 14.75
CA THR A 18 2.89 -2.05 13.95
C THR A 18 2.01 -1.99 12.69
N PRO A 19 1.80 -0.81 12.09
CA PRO A 19 1.13 -0.69 10.80
C PRO A 19 1.69 -1.64 9.73
N GLU A 20 3.02 -1.80 9.69
CA GLU A 20 3.77 -2.67 8.79
C GLU A 20 3.38 -4.14 9.01
N GLN A 21 3.35 -4.59 10.27
CA GLN A 21 2.96 -5.95 10.63
C GLN A 21 1.51 -6.25 10.22
N ARG A 22 0.60 -5.27 10.35
CA ARG A 22 -0.79 -5.43 9.91
C ARG A 22 -0.88 -5.61 8.40
N VAL A 23 -0.13 -4.83 7.62
CA VAL A 23 -0.10 -4.95 6.16
C VAL A 23 0.49 -6.29 5.73
N LEU A 24 1.59 -6.73 6.34
CA LEU A 24 2.20 -8.03 6.06
C LEU A 24 1.26 -9.20 6.40
N GLU A 25 0.40 -9.07 7.42
CA GLU A 25 -0.63 -10.07 7.72
C GLU A 25 -1.78 -10.09 6.69
N GLU A 26 -2.16 -8.93 6.14
CA GLU A 26 -3.17 -8.82 5.09
C GLU A 26 -2.63 -9.32 3.73
N LEU A 27 -1.34 -9.10 3.46
CA LEU A 27 -0.67 -9.41 2.19
C LEU A 27 0.26 -10.62 2.31
N HIS A 28 -0.34 -11.80 2.43
CA HIS A 28 0.33 -13.07 2.73
C HIS A 28 1.39 -13.57 1.72
N LEU A 29 1.47 -13.01 0.51
CA LEU A 29 2.51 -13.33 -0.48
C LEU A 29 3.61 -12.24 -0.55
N LEU A 30 3.48 -11.19 0.26
CA LEU A 30 4.45 -10.10 0.30
C LEU A 30 5.69 -10.56 1.08
N GLU A 31 6.86 -10.46 0.44
CA GLU A 31 8.14 -10.90 0.99
C GLU A 31 9.03 -9.73 1.44
N LEU A 32 8.42 -8.55 1.60
CA LEU A 32 9.10 -7.30 1.97
C LEU A 32 9.48 -7.27 3.45
N ASP A 33 10.61 -6.63 3.76
CA ASP A 33 10.97 -6.30 5.14
C ASP A 33 10.20 -5.07 5.68
N GLU A 34 10.41 -4.76 6.96
CA GLU A 34 9.71 -3.67 7.65
C GLU A 34 10.01 -2.29 7.03
N PHE A 35 11.22 -2.05 6.52
CA PHE A 35 11.58 -0.79 5.86
C PHE A 35 10.98 -0.69 4.46
N GLU A 36 10.95 -1.81 3.74
CA GLU A 36 10.36 -1.86 2.41
C GLU A 36 8.83 -1.67 2.46
N VAL A 37 8.16 -2.17 3.50
CA VAL A 37 6.69 -2.06 3.64
C VAL A 37 6.23 -0.76 4.31
N GLU A 38 7.11 -0.05 5.02
CA GLU A 38 6.79 1.22 5.71
C GLU A 38 6.02 2.23 4.81
N PRO A 39 6.44 2.52 3.56
CA PRO A 39 5.70 3.43 2.68
C PRO A 39 4.26 2.96 2.40
N LEU A 40 4.05 1.65 2.27
CA LEU A 40 2.75 1.05 2.06
C LEU A 40 1.88 1.18 3.31
N ALA A 41 2.47 0.96 4.49
CA ALA A 41 1.79 1.08 5.77
C ALA A 41 1.35 2.53 6.06
N ILE A 42 2.21 3.51 5.77
CA ILE A 42 1.89 4.95 5.91
C ILE A 42 0.67 5.34 5.07
N HIS A 43 0.56 4.80 3.85
CA HIS A 43 -0.49 5.17 2.90
C HIS A 43 -1.64 4.15 2.79
N TRP A 44 -1.68 3.13 3.66
CA TRP A 44 -2.56 1.97 3.50
C TRP A 44 -4.04 2.34 3.34
N GLU A 45 -4.58 3.16 4.23
CA GLU A 45 -6.00 3.54 4.21
C GLU A 45 -6.37 4.34 2.95
N GLU A 46 -5.50 5.26 2.54
CA GLU A 46 -5.69 6.04 1.31
C GLU A 46 -5.68 5.12 0.10
N LEU A 47 -4.70 4.22 0.02
CA LEU A 47 -4.53 3.23 -1.04
C LEU A 47 -5.70 2.24 -1.12
N CYS A 48 -6.22 1.77 0.02
CA CYS A 48 -7.42 0.94 0.10
C CYS A 48 -8.66 1.68 -0.44
N SER A 49 -8.76 2.99 -0.20
CA SER A 49 -9.87 3.80 -0.72
C SER A 49 -9.87 3.92 -2.25
N LEU A 50 -8.71 3.70 -2.91
CA LEU A 50 -8.59 3.66 -4.37
C LEU A 50 -9.09 2.34 -4.97
N GLY A 51 -9.32 1.32 -4.13
CA GLY A 51 -9.79 0.01 -4.56
C GLY A 51 -8.73 -0.81 -5.29
N ILE A 52 -7.45 -0.60 -5.02
CA ILE A 52 -6.37 -1.45 -5.57
C ILE A 52 -6.54 -2.89 -5.05
N HIS A 53 -6.42 -3.86 -5.96
CA HIS A 53 -6.59 -5.27 -5.63
C HIS A 53 -5.34 -5.87 -4.97
N TRP A 54 -5.03 -5.44 -3.74
CA TRP A 54 -3.83 -5.82 -3.00
C TRP A 54 -3.66 -7.34 -2.80
N GLU A 55 -4.75 -8.08 -2.61
CA GLU A 55 -4.74 -9.54 -2.44
C GLU A 55 -4.43 -10.31 -3.74
N SER A 56 -4.42 -9.63 -4.89
CA SER A 56 -4.10 -10.28 -6.17
C SER A 56 -2.64 -10.72 -6.20
N TYR A 57 -2.43 -11.99 -6.57
CA TYR A 57 -1.10 -12.56 -6.83
C TYR A 57 -0.23 -11.64 -7.69
N ARG A 58 -0.78 -11.11 -8.79
CA ARG A 58 -0.07 -10.20 -9.71
C ARG A 58 0.43 -8.93 -9.01
N VAL A 59 -0.29 -8.43 -8.01
CA VAL A 59 0.08 -7.21 -7.27
C VAL A 59 1.24 -7.50 -6.34
N GLN A 60 1.09 -8.52 -5.48
CA GLN A 60 2.13 -8.87 -4.50
C GLN A 60 3.41 -9.37 -5.19
N GLU A 61 3.30 -10.16 -6.27
CA GLU A 61 4.46 -10.57 -7.08
C GLU A 61 5.18 -9.37 -7.69
N THR A 62 4.45 -8.38 -8.22
CA THR A 62 5.09 -7.18 -8.78
C THR A 62 5.72 -6.33 -7.67
N MET A 63 5.12 -6.25 -6.49
CA MET A 63 5.72 -5.53 -5.35
C MET A 63 7.03 -6.19 -4.90
N ASN A 64 7.06 -7.52 -4.77
CA ASN A 64 8.28 -8.25 -4.44
C ASN A 64 9.37 -8.04 -5.50
N ALA A 65 9.01 -8.06 -6.79
CA ALA A 65 9.97 -7.90 -7.88
C ALA A 65 10.53 -6.46 -8.03
N TYR A 66 9.78 -5.46 -7.58
CA TYR A 66 10.11 -4.04 -7.78
C TYR A 66 10.05 -3.24 -6.46
N SER A 67 10.44 -3.86 -5.34
CA SER A 67 10.34 -3.27 -4.00
C SER A 67 11.07 -1.93 -3.88
N SER A 68 12.21 -1.77 -4.57
CA SER A 68 12.98 -0.52 -4.63
C SER A 68 12.19 0.67 -5.17
N ASN A 69 11.12 0.43 -5.92
CA ASN A 69 10.31 1.46 -6.56
C ASN A 69 9.01 1.73 -5.80
N LEU A 70 8.71 0.98 -4.73
CA LEU A 70 7.42 0.94 -4.07
C LEU A 70 6.95 2.30 -3.57
N GLU A 71 7.79 3.02 -2.81
CA GLU A 71 7.45 4.36 -2.32
C GLU A 71 7.10 5.31 -3.47
N GLY A 72 7.91 5.31 -4.53
CA GLY A 72 7.66 6.15 -5.69
C GLY A 72 6.35 5.82 -6.41
N ALA A 73 6.05 4.54 -6.55
CA ALA A 73 4.82 4.06 -7.16
C ALA A 73 3.59 4.44 -6.35
N ILE A 74 3.65 4.30 -5.02
CA ILE A 74 2.60 4.74 -4.08
C ILE A 74 2.33 6.23 -4.25
N LEU A 75 3.38 7.05 -4.16
CA LEU A 75 3.25 8.50 -4.27
C LEU A 75 2.72 8.91 -5.66
N TYR A 76 3.15 8.23 -6.72
CA TYR A 76 2.67 8.48 -8.08
C TYR A 76 1.17 8.19 -8.20
N VAL A 77 0.70 7.06 -7.68
CA VAL A 77 -0.71 6.66 -7.73
C VAL A 77 -1.61 7.65 -6.98
N ILE A 78 -1.19 8.06 -5.79
CA ILE A 78 -1.91 9.05 -4.98
C ILE A 78 -2.00 10.39 -5.74
N ASP A 79 -0.86 10.86 -6.25
CA ASP A 79 -0.78 12.09 -7.03
C ASP A 79 -1.60 12.01 -8.33
N PHE A 80 -1.61 10.86 -9.01
CA PHE A 80 -2.42 10.63 -10.21
C PHE A 80 -3.91 10.69 -9.89
N ASN A 81 -4.35 9.98 -8.85
CA ASN A 81 -5.75 9.98 -8.42
C ASN A 81 -6.20 11.38 -8.00
N TYR A 82 -5.36 12.13 -7.30
CA TYR A 82 -5.68 13.51 -6.92
C TYR A 82 -5.91 14.43 -8.14
N ARG A 83 -5.19 14.22 -9.24
CA ARG A 83 -5.25 15.09 -10.43
C ARG A 83 -6.36 14.73 -11.40
N ILE A 84 -6.54 13.43 -11.64
CA ILE A 84 -7.39 12.93 -12.74
C ILE A 84 -8.48 11.99 -12.20
N GLY A 85 -8.26 11.36 -11.05
CA GLY A 85 -9.13 10.32 -10.49
C GLY A 85 -8.95 8.98 -11.19
N PHE A 86 -9.39 7.91 -10.52
CA PHE A 86 -9.57 6.60 -11.13
C PHE A 86 -11.04 6.35 -11.44
N ASP A 87 -11.30 5.87 -12.66
CA ASP A 87 -12.65 5.53 -13.12
C ASP A 87 -13.15 4.21 -12.51
N ASP A 88 -12.22 3.29 -12.21
CA ASP A 88 -12.51 1.99 -11.60
C ASP A 88 -11.28 1.39 -10.89
N THR A 89 -11.49 0.27 -10.19
CA THR A 89 -10.46 -0.45 -9.42
C THR A 89 -9.38 -1.08 -10.29
N ASN A 90 -9.69 -1.46 -11.54
CA ASN A 90 -8.72 -1.99 -12.48
C ASN A 90 -7.79 -0.89 -12.99
N HIS A 91 -8.30 0.32 -13.20
CA HIS A 91 -7.51 1.49 -13.55
C HIS A 91 -6.53 1.80 -12.42
N ALA A 92 -7.00 1.87 -11.16
CA ALA A 92 -6.12 2.07 -10.00
C ALA A 92 -5.04 0.99 -9.89
N THR A 93 -5.44 -0.29 -9.97
CA THR A 93 -4.52 -1.43 -9.88
C THR A 93 -3.49 -1.43 -11.01
N ASN A 94 -3.90 -1.22 -12.26
CA ASN A 94 -2.98 -1.21 -13.39
C ASN A 94 -2.02 0.01 -13.35
N THR A 95 -2.50 1.17 -12.89
CA THR A 95 -1.65 2.36 -12.71
C THR A 95 -0.59 2.11 -11.65
N PHE A 96 -0.94 1.49 -10.51
CA PHE A 96 0.03 1.10 -9.48
C PHE A 96 1.09 0.15 -10.02
N LEU A 97 0.66 -0.91 -10.71
CA LEU A 97 1.56 -1.89 -11.31
C LEU A 97 2.49 -1.28 -12.37
N LEU A 98 1.97 -0.35 -13.17
CA LEU A 98 2.77 0.39 -14.14
C LEU A 98 3.80 1.27 -13.43
N ALA A 99 3.40 1.97 -12.38
CA ALA A 99 4.28 2.85 -11.62
C ALA A 99 5.44 2.10 -10.96
N LEU A 100 5.19 0.89 -10.43
CA LEU A 100 6.23 0.00 -9.91
C LEU A 100 7.25 -0.38 -11.00
N ARG A 101 6.76 -0.83 -12.15
CA ARG A 101 7.62 -1.40 -13.22
C ARG A 101 8.45 -0.35 -13.93
N GLU A 102 7.89 0.82 -14.14
CA GLU A 102 8.50 1.91 -14.92
C GLU A 102 9.16 2.97 -14.03
N ASP A 103 9.27 2.71 -12.72
CA ASP A 103 9.83 3.62 -11.72
C ASP A 103 9.21 5.04 -11.78
N LEU A 104 7.88 5.11 -11.95
CA LEU A 104 7.19 6.38 -12.07
C LEU A 104 7.15 7.10 -10.72
N LYS A 105 7.52 8.37 -10.73
CA LYS A 105 7.48 9.26 -9.55
C LYS A 105 6.54 10.45 -9.81
N PRO A 106 5.97 11.07 -8.75
CA PRO A 106 5.16 12.28 -8.89
C PRO A 106 5.89 13.37 -9.67
N LYS A 107 5.21 14.01 -10.62
CA LYS A 107 5.87 14.98 -11.51
C LYS A 107 6.32 16.28 -10.82
N LYS A 108 5.88 16.62 -9.60
CA LYS A 108 6.36 17.77 -8.79
C LYS A 108 5.88 17.70 -7.32
N MET A 109 6.45 16.80 -6.51
CA MET A 109 6.38 16.92 -5.04
C MET A 109 7.75 17.18 -4.38
N PHE A 110 8.86 17.00 -5.11
CA PHE A 110 10.22 17.15 -4.58
C PHE A 110 10.69 18.60 -4.35
N GLU A 111 9.94 19.63 -4.76
CA GLU A 111 10.32 21.04 -4.54
C GLU A 111 9.84 21.60 -3.19
N LYS A 112 8.90 20.95 -2.48
CA LYS A 112 8.27 21.53 -1.28
C LYS A 112 8.94 21.15 0.05
N TYR A 113 9.89 20.22 0.04
CA TYR A 113 10.58 19.72 1.24
C TYR A 113 12.10 19.98 1.24
N GLN A 114 12.60 20.85 0.35
CA GLN A 114 14.02 21.24 0.28
C GLN A 114 14.32 22.69 0.71
N ASN A 115 13.44 23.37 1.46
CA ASN A 115 13.72 24.70 2.03
C ASN A 115 13.61 24.71 3.55
#